data_AF-A0A6I1N3E3-F1
#
_entry.id   AF-A0A6I1N3E3-F1
#
_cell.length_a   1.000
_cell.length_b   1.000
_cell.length_c   1.000
_cell.angle_alpha   90.00
_cell.angle_beta   90.00
_cell.angle_gamma   90.00
#
_symmetry.space_group_name_H-M   'P 1'
#
loop_
_entity.id
_entity.type
_entity.pdbx_description
1 polymer ?
#
loop_
_entity_poly.entity_id
_entity_poly.type
_entity_poly.pdbx_seq_one_letter_code
_entity_poly.pdbx_strand_id
1 'polypeptide(L)'
;MKIYNIEMPPDFTFPDLDSDTRAAIDALHAAMLRDKAEADALVERRRAEGYVIPTHEETIGRMRCDNRPLRPPALNVAALRELPPRMQAIFAYLYRHDITY
;
A
#
# COMPACT_ATOMS: atom_id res chain seq x y z
N MET A 1 5.61 9.81 17.10
CA MET A 1 4.95 9.09 16.00
C MET A 1 4.98 9.91 14.71
N LYS A 2 5.46 9.33 13.61
CA LYS A 2 5.45 9.90 12.26
C LYS A 2 4.90 8.88 11.27
N ILE A 3 4.26 9.37 10.21
CA ILE A 3 3.81 8.56 9.08
C ILE A 3 4.35 9.22 7.82
N TYR A 4 5.11 8.51 7.00
CA TYR A 4 5.78 9.10 5.84
C TYR A 4 6.64 10.34 6.17
N ASN A 5 7.34 10.32 7.31
CA ASN A 5 8.09 11.47 7.86
C ASN A 5 7.25 12.70 8.23
N ILE A 6 5.92 12.61 8.21
CA ILE A 6 5.00 13.64 8.68
C ILE A 6 4.77 13.43 10.17
N GLU A 7 5.06 14.44 10.99
CA GLU A 7 4.83 14.38 12.44
C GLU A 7 3.34 14.34 12.75
N MET A 8 2.94 13.37 13.56
CA MET A 8 1.57 13.26 14.03
C MET A 8 1.38 14.11 15.28
N PRO A 9 0.22 14.73 15.47
CA PRO A 9 -0.09 15.45 16.70
C PRO A 9 0.05 14.52 17.93
N PRO A 10 0.54 15.04 19.06
CA PRO A 10 0.86 14.22 20.24
C PRO A 10 -0.38 13.61 20.93
N ASP A 11 -1.56 14.18 20.69
CA ASP A 11 -2.86 13.69 21.16
C ASP A 11 -3.44 12.57 20.27
N PHE A 12 -2.85 12.34 19.10
CA PHE A 12 -3.37 11.38 18.14
C PHE A 12 -2.80 9.98 18.40
N THR A 13 -3.68 9.05 18.70
CA THR A 13 -3.36 7.63 18.87
C THR A 13 -4.26 6.80 17.98
N PHE A 14 -3.72 5.69 17.45
CA PHE A 14 -4.52 4.76 16.67
C PHE A 14 -5.24 3.77 17.60
N PRO A 15 -6.51 3.46 17.33
CA PRO A 15 -7.20 2.38 18.01
C PRO A 15 -6.63 1.02 17.59
N ASP A 16 -6.77 0.03 18.46
CA ASP A 16 -6.39 -1.35 18.17
C ASP A 16 -7.29 -1.96 17.08
N LEU A 17 -6.69 -2.79 16.22
CA LEU A 17 -7.42 -3.55 15.21
C LEU A 17 -7.90 -4.88 15.81
N ASP A 18 -9.17 -5.21 15.61
CA ASP A 18 -9.72 -6.49 16.05
C ASP A 18 -9.04 -7.69 15.36
N SER A 19 -8.90 -8.79 16.10
CA SER A 19 -8.21 -10.00 15.63
C SER A 19 -8.80 -10.56 14.34
N ASP A 20 -10.11 -10.48 14.18
CA ASP A 20 -10.82 -11.06 13.06
C ASP A 20 -10.57 -10.26 11.78
N THR A 21 -10.68 -8.93 11.86
CA THR A 21 -10.35 -8.03 10.75
C THR A 21 -8.86 -8.13 10.39
N ARG A 22 -7.97 -8.24 11.39
CA ARG A 22 -6.54 -8.49 11.16
C ARG A 22 -6.31 -9.78 10.38
N ALA A 23 -6.89 -10.89 10.83
CA ALA A 23 -6.77 -12.19 10.18
C ALA A 23 -7.33 -12.17 8.74
N ALA A 24 -8.44 -11.47 8.52
CA ALA A 24 -9.03 -11.30 7.19
C ALA A 24 -8.11 -10.51 6.25
N ILE A 25 -7.50 -9.42 6.72
CA ILE A 25 -6.53 -8.64 5.93
C ILE A 25 -5.30 -9.50 5.60
N ASP A 26 -4.77 -10.24 6.57
CA ASP A 26 -3.60 -11.10 6.36
C ASP A 26 -3.89 -12.23 5.37
N ALA A 27 -5.08 -12.85 5.45
CA ALA A 27 -5.51 -13.89 4.52
C ALA A 27 -5.66 -13.36 3.09
N LEU A 28 -6.25 -12.16 2.94
CA LEU A 28 -6.37 -11.49 1.64
C LEU A 28 -4.99 -11.16 1.07
N HIS A 29 -4.09 -10.62 1.88
CA HIS A 29 -2.74 -10.30 1.45
C HIS A 29 -1.96 -11.56 1.02
N ALA A 30 -2.10 -12.66 1.76
CA ALA A 30 -1.50 -13.94 1.38
C ALA A 30 -2.06 -14.49 0.06
N ALA A 31 -3.36 -14.30 -0.22
CA ALA A 31 -3.94 -14.65 -1.51
C ALA A 31 -3.37 -13.79 -2.64
N MET A 32 -3.32 -12.46 -2.46
CA MET A 32 -2.75 -11.54 -3.44
C MET A 32 -1.27 -11.85 -3.76
N LEU A 33 -0.49 -12.28 -2.76
CA LEU A 33 0.90 -12.68 -2.97
C LEU A 33 1.03 -13.95 -3.82
N ARG A 34 0.12 -14.92 -3.66
CA ARG A 34 0.08 -16.11 -4.52
C ARG A 34 -0.27 -15.74 -5.95
N ASP A 35 -1.33 -14.96 -6.14
CA ASP A 35 -1.78 -14.52 -7.47
C ASP A 35 -0.67 -13.70 -8.17
N LYS A 36 0.03 -12.85 -7.42
CA LYS A 36 1.19 -12.10 -7.91
C LYS A 36 2.31 -13.03 -8.37
N ALA A 37 2.66 -14.04 -7.58
CA ALA A 37 3.72 -14.99 -7.93
C ALA A 37 3.37 -15.80 -9.20
N GLU A 38 2.09 -16.19 -9.35
CA GLU A 38 1.61 -16.85 -10.56
C GLU A 38 1.66 -15.94 -11.79
N ALA A 39 1.25 -14.68 -11.63
CA ALA A 39 1.33 -13.68 -12.69
C ALA A 39 2.80 -13.40 -13.10
N ASP A 40 3.70 -13.25 -12.14
CA ASP A 40 5.12 -13.04 -12.39
C ASP A 40 5.74 -14.25 -13.11
N ALA A 41 5.39 -15.47 -12.71
CA ALA A 41 5.83 -16.69 -13.40
C ALA A 41 5.34 -16.78 -14.85
N LEU A 42 4.11 -16.33 -15.12
CA LEU A 42 3.58 -16.24 -16.48
C LEU A 42 4.35 -15.21 -17.31
N VAL A 43 4.64 -14.03 -16.76
CA VAL A 43 5.42 -12.98 -17.42
C VAL A 43 6.80 -13.51 -17.81
N GLU A 44 7.48 -14.22 -16.90
CA GLU A 44 8.81 -14.77 -17.19
C GLU A 44 8.78 -15.86 -18.28
N ARG A 45 7.77 -16.74 -18.29
CA ARG A 45 7.59 -17.71 -19.40
C ARG A 45 7.40 -17.01 -20.75
N ARG A 46 6.56 -15.97 -20.78
CA ARG A 46 6.32 -15.20 -22.01
C ARG A 46 7.55 -14.44 -22.49
N ARG A 47 8.35 -13.91 -21.57
CA ARG A 47 9.65 -13.31 -21.92
C ARG A 47 10.61 -14.32 -22.54
N ALA A 48 10.66 -15.54 -22.00
CA ALA A 48 11.45 -16.63 -22.57
C ALA A 48 10.97 -17.06 -23.97
N GLU A 49 9.67 -16.94 -24.27
CA GLU A 49 9.08 -17.13 -25.61
C GLU A 49 9.36 -15.97 -26.57
N GLY A 50 10.03 -14.90 -26.12
CA GLY A 50 10.39 -13.74 -26.94
C GLY A 50 9.38 -12.58 -26.92
N TYR A 51 8.34 -12.64 -26.08
CA TYR A 51 7.40 -11.53 -25.92
C TYR A 51 8.03 -10.38 -25.12
N VAL A 52 7.88 -9.16 -25.62
CA VAL A 52 8.24 -7.94 -24.89
C VAL A 52 7.09 -7.55 -23.97
N ILE A 53 7.23 -7.87 -22.69
CA ILE A 53 6.25 -7.48 -21.65
C ILE A 53 6.81 -6.30 -20.85
N PRO A 54 6.15 -5.12 -20.91
CA PRO A 54 6.56 -3.95 -20.15
C PRO A 54 6.60 -4.21 -18.65
N THR A 55 7.54 -3.55 -17.96
CA THR A 55 7.54 -3.56 -16.50
C THR A 55 6.36 -2.76 -15.94
N HIS A 56 6.09 -2.93 -14.65
CA HIS A 56 5.07 -2.15 -13.95
C HIS A 56 5.37 -0.63 -14.04
N GLU A 57 6.64 -0.25 -13.87
CA GLU A 57 7.08 1.15 -13.99
C GLU A 57 6.90 1.70 -15.41
N GLU A 58 7.23 0.92 -16.44
CA GLU A 58 7.01 1.31 -17.83
C GLU A 58 5.53 1.44 -18.15
N THR A 59 4.70 0.55 -17.60
CA THR A 59 3.25 0.61 -17.78
C THR A 59 2.67 1.87 -17.12
N ILE A 60 3.09 2.18 -15.89
CA ILE A 60 2.70 3.41 -15.19
C ILE A 60 3.20 4.65 -15.95
N GLY A 61 4.45 4.63 -16.42
CA GLY A 61 5.05 5.71 -17.18
C GLY A 61 4.28 6.01 -18.47
N ARG A 62 3.79 4.98 -19.16
CA ARG A 62 2.95 5.13 -20.37
C ARG A 62 1.55 5.68 -20.07
N MET A 63 1.01 5.43 -18.89
CA MET A 63 -0.31 5.95 -18.47
C MET A 63 -0.26 7.40 -18.00
N ARG A 64 0.92 7.90 -17.61
CA ARG A 64 1.09 9.28 -17.17
C ARG A 64 1.25 10.20 -18.36
N CYS A 65 0.36 11.19 -18.47
CA CYS A 65 0.48 12.26 -19.45
C CYS A 65 1.58 13.28 -19.08
N ASP A 66 2.09 13.26 -17.84
CA ASP A 66 3.13 14.15 -17.34
C ASP A 66 4.34 13.40 -16.75
N ASN A 67 5.54 13.71 -17.27
CA ASN A 67 6.82 13.18 -16.79
C ASN A 67 7.25 13.75 -15.42
N ARG A 68 6.30 14.22 -14.61
CA ARG A 68 6.60 14.78 -13.29
C ARG A 68 7.00 13.66 -12.34
N PRO A 69 8.00 13.90 -11.47
CA PRO A 69 8.34 12.95 -10.43
C PRO A 69 7.08 12.61 -9.60
N LEU A 70 6.98 11.35 -9.15
CA LEU A 70 5.95 10.94 -8.20
C LEU A 70 5.99 11.89 -7.01
N ARG A 71 4.85 12.53 -6.71
CA ARG A 71 4.75 13.37 -5.52
C ARG A 71 5.00 12.49 -4.30
N PRO A 72 5.70 13.00 -3.29
CA PRO A 72 5.83 12.27 -2.04
C PRO A 72 4.43 11.99 -1.47
N PRO A 73 4.26 10.86 -0.76
CA PRO A 73 3.01 10.58 -0.07
C PRO A 73 2.67 11.74 0.86
N ALA A 74 1.42 12.19 0.80
CA ALA A 74 0.89 13.26 1.63
C ALA A 74 -0.19 12.68 2.53
N LEU A 75 -0.16 13.05 3.81
CA LEU A 75 -1.16 12.63 4.79
C LEU A 75 -1.99 13.84 5.23
N ASN A 76 -3.31 13.75 5.06
CA ASN A 76 -4.24 14.69 5.67
C ASN A 76 -4.65 14.19 7.06
N VAL A 77 -4.00 14.71 8.09
CA VAL A 77 -4.24 14.32 9.49
C VAL A 77 -5.66 14.66 9.95
N ALA A 78 -6.25 15.76 9.48
CA ALA A 78 -7.61 16.14 9.83
C ALA A 78 -8.62 15.12 9.29
N ALA A 79 -8.49 14.74 8.01
CA ALA A 79 -9.32 13.71 7.41
C ALA A 79 -9.12 12.35 8.08
N LEU A 80 -7.89 12.00 8.47
CA LEU A 80 -7.60 10.76 9.19
C LEU A 80 -8.33 10.70 10.54
N ARG A 81 -8.44 11.82 11.27
CA ARG A 81 -9.18 11.92 12.55
C ARG A 81 -10.68 11.72 12.38
N GLU A 82 -11.23 12.18 11.26
CA GLU A 82 -12.67 12.09 10.98
C GLU A 82 -13.10 10.67 10.56
N LEU A 83 -12.14 9.80 10.21
CA LEU A 83 -12.46 8.42 9.86
C LEU A 83 -13.04 7.66 11.07
N PRO A 84 -13.95 6.71 10.84
CA PRO A 84 -14.39 5.79 11.88
C PRO A 84 -13.21 5.08 12.55
N PRO A 85 -13.25 4.79 13.88
CA PRO A 85 -12.14 4.16 14.59
C PRO A 85 -11.63 2.87 13.92
N ARG A 86 -12.55 2.04 13.42
CA ARG A 86 -12.19 0.82 12.68
C ARG A 86 -11.35 1.11 11.43
N MET A 87 -11.67 2.17 10.69
CA MET A 87 -10.89 2.56 9.50
C MET A 87 -9.53 3.13 9.89
N GLN A 88 -9.43 3.87 11.00
CA GLN A 88 -8.15 4.34 11.53
C GLN A 88 -7.25 3.16 11.94
N ALA A 89 -7.81 2.14 12.61
CA ALA A 89 -7.09 0.91 12.97
C ALA A 89 -6.61 0.14 11.73
N ILE A 90 -7.47 0.02 10.71
CA ILE A 90 -7.10 -0.62 9.43
C ILE A 90 -5.97 0.17 8.76
N PHE A 91 -6.07 1.50 8.70
CA PHE A 91 -5.02 2.36 8.14
C PHE A 91 -3.69 2.13 8.87
N ALA A 92 -3.70 2.17 10.21
CA ALA A 92 -2.51 1.95 11.02
C ALA A 92 -1.88 0.57 10.76
N TYR A 93 -2.71 -0.46 10.64
CA TYR A 93 -2.24 -1.82 10.37
C TYR A 93 -1.63 -1.98 8.98
N LEU A 94 -2.26 -1.41 7.94
CA LEU A 94 -1.78 -1.47 6.57
C LEU A 94 -0.44 -0.75 6.41
N TYR A 95 -0.29 0.41 7.05
CA TYR A 95 0.90 1.27 6.94
C TYR A 95 1.87 1.13 8.12
N ARG A 96 1.76 0.05 8.91
CA ARG A 96 2.58 -0.18 10.11
C ARG A 96 4.10 -0.09 9.89
N HIS A 97 4.58 -0.37 8.68
CA HIS A 97 6.01 -0.27 8.32
C HIS A 97 6.44 1.17 7.99
N ASP A 98 5.50 2.03 7.62
CA ASP A 98 5.72 3.46 7.35
C ASP A 98 5.50 4.34 8.60
N ILE A 99 4.94 3.75 9.66
CA ILE A 99 4.73 4.40 10.96
C ILE A 99 5.98 4.21 11.82
N THR A 100 6.57 5.32 12.25
CA THR A 100 7.73 5.35 13.17
C THR A 100 7.35 6.04 14.46
N TYR A 101 7.91 5.61 15.60
CA TYR A 101 7.55 6.15 16.93
C TYR A 101 8.47 7.27 17.38
#